data_AF-A0A1G4MFR7-F1
#
_entry.id   AF-A0A1G4MFR7-F1
#
_cell.length_a   1.000
_cell.length_b   1.000
_cell.length_c   1.000
_cell.angle_alpha   90.00
_cell.angle_beta   90.00
_cell.angle_gamma   90.00
#
_symmetry.space_group_name_H-M   'P 1'
#
loop_
_entity.id
_entity.type
_entity.pdbx_description
1 polymer ?
#
loop_
_entity_poly.entity_id
_entity_poly.type
_entity_poly.pdbx_seq_one_letter_code
_entity_poly.pdbx_strand_id
1 'polypeptide(L)'
;MAAAASLKPTDLAHRSKANVLIRKDDSGDLYRICIRYSSVSANNRYTLQNIDFIKKKVEPLIGSYLVHMELCTLPIASVTDCMEYLDIKCDIREVFTLKLPDLAPSTYDIIEVDHFTKFHLSPDKQIIIWELKPKWLHQNTLFCRNCTHNSVKERDIDYCYASLMEDTNILRELFKKYSLPTAFTMDMVRYFGSDENVLKLLYTVQERLNGYGSVASFGSAYEASEDLCLLMTLRDVTCFIRWEASSKIDAKIIDVDLKPHDKWTHWVSEHRKIESFPSKTYH
;
A
#
# COMPACT_ATOMS: atom_id res chain seq x y z
N MET A 1 -13.47 -36.87 7.08
CA MET A 1 -13.04 -35.48 6.83
C MET A 1 -13.46 -35.13 5.42
N ALA A 2 -14.32 -34.13 5.23
CA ALA A 2 -14.63 -33.63 3.89
C ALA A 2 -13.33 -33.07 3.28
N ALA A 3 -12.98 -33.48 2.06
CA ALA A 3 -11.88 -32.88 1.33
C ALA A 3 -12.21 -31.40 1.13
N ALA A 4 -11.37 -30.50 1.64
CA ALA A 4 -11.51 -29.08 1.33
C ALA A 4 -11.40 -28.93 -0.20
N ALA A 5 -12.39 -28.29 -0.82
CA ALA A 5 -12.34 -28.00 -2.25
C ALA A 5 -11.07 -27.18 -2.58
N SER A 6 -10.41 -27.52 -3.69
CA SER A 6 -9.27 -26.75 -4.21
C SER A 6 -9.77 -25.37 -4.65
N LEU A 7 -9.09 -24.32 -4.18
CA LEU A 7 -9.35 -22.93 -4.59
C LEU A 7 -8.97 -22.76 -6.06
N LYS A 8 -9.90 -22.22 -6.84
CA LYS A 8 -9.77 -22.07 -8.28
C LYS A 8 -9.19 -20.69 -8.64
N PRO A 9 -8.63 -20.52 -9.85
CA PRO A 9 -8.21 -19.20 -10.34
C PRO A 9 -9.32 -18.13 -10.31
N THR A 10 -10.59 -18.53 -10.33
CA THR A 10 -11.75 -17.64 -10.18
C THR A 10 -11.88 -17.03 -8.80
N ASP A 11 -11.23 -17.62 -7.79
CA ASP A 11 -11.29 -17.17 -6.39
C ASP A 11 -10.20 -16.11 -6.09
N LEU A 12 -9.39 -15.76 -7.11
CA LEU A 12 -8.41 -14.68 -7.06
C LEU A 12 -9.11 -13.32 -7.05
N ALA A 13 -9.17 -12.70 -5.86
CA ALA A 13 -9.70 -11.35 -5.70
C ALA A 13 -8.75 -10.30 -6.28
N HIS A 14 -7.44 -10.51 -6.15
CA HIS A 14 -6.43 -9.58 -6.66
C HIS A 14 -5.10 -10.28 -6.95
N ARG A 15 -4.37 -9.79 -7.96
CA ARG A 15 -3.00 -10.22 -8.28
C ARG A 15 -2.09 -9.02 -8.49
N SER A 16 -0.97 -9.03 -7.78
CA SER A 16 0.15 -8.11 -7.97
C SER A 16 1.40 -8.87 -8.45
N LYS A 17 2.54 -8.17 -8.55
CA LYS A 17 3.83 -8.81 -8.89
C LYS A 17 4.40 -9.68 -7.77
N ALA A 18 3.99 -9.47 -6.52
CA ALA A 18 4.61 -10.13 -5.37
C ALA A 18 3.61 -10.94 -4.54
N ASN A 19 2.32 -10.63 -4.64
CA ASN A 19 1.27 -11.24 -3.81
C ASN A 19 0.00 -11.48 -4.65
N VAL A 20 -0.74 -12.52 -4.27
CA VAL A 20 -2.15 -12.72 -4.65
C VAL A 20 -3.03 -12.66 -3.40
N LEU A 21 -4.25 -12.16 -3.57
CA LEU A 21 -5.31 -12.20 -2.56
C LEU A 21 -6.38 -13.18 -3.02
N ILE A 22 -6.72 -14.13 -2.15
CA ILE A 22 -7.72 -15.15 -2.41
C ILE A 22 -8.88 -14.98 -1.43
N ARG A 23 -10.11 -15.02 -1.94
CA ARG A 23 -11.31 -15.12 -1.09
C ARG A 23 -11.69 -16.58 -0.95
N LYS A 24 -11.72 -17.10 0.28
CA LYS A 24 -12.03 -18.52 0.54
C LYS A 24 -13.50 -18.74 0.88
N ASP A 25 -14.12 -17.75 1.50
CA ASP A 25 -15.50 -17.79 1.98
C ASP A 25 -16.07 -16.35 2.07
N ASP A 26 -17.33 -16.25 2.47
CA ASP A 26 -18.04 -14.98 2.63
C ASP A 26 -17.77 -14.32 4.00
N SER A 27 -16.70 -14.71 4.71
CA SER A 27 -16.35 -14.13 6.03
C SER A 27 -15.95 -12.66 5.97
N GLY A 28 -15.67 -12.13 4.77
CA GLY A 28 -15.09 -10.81 4.60
C GLY A 28 -13.55 -10.78 4.75
N ASP A 29 -12.91 -11.94 4.89
CA ASP A 29 -11.45 -12.05 4.95
C ASP A 29 -10.83 -12.46 3.61
N LEU A 30 -9.61 -12.00 3.39
CA LEU A 30 -8.75 -12.35 2.27
C LEU A 30 -7.52 -13.10 2.78
N TYR A 31 -7.04 -14.05 1.97
CA TYR A 31 -5.81 -14.79 2.22
C TYR A 31 -4.74 -14.31 1.24
N ARG A 32 -3.74 -13.59 1.76
CA ARG A 32 -2.59 -13.11 0.99
C ARG A 32 -1.52 -14.18 0.89
N ILE A 33 -1.21 -14.59 -0.33
CA ILE A 33 -0.13 -15.54 -0.62
C ILE A 33 0.99 -14.82 -1.36
N CYS A 34 2.23 -14.99 -0.90
CA CYS A 34 3.41 -14.52 -1.59
C CYS A 34 3.66 -15.35 -2.86
N ILE A 35 3.91 -14.68 -3.97
CA ILE A 35 4.16 -15.29 -5.30
C ILE A 35 5.43 -14.74 -5.95
N ARG A 36 6.34 -14.23 -5.13
CA ARG A 36 7.56 -13.53 -5.58
C ARG A 36 8.61 -14.48 -6.16
N TYR A 37 8.61 -15.72 -5.67
CA TYR A 37 9.58 -16.75 -6.03
C TYR A 37 8.87 -17.92 -6.72
N SER A 38 9.64 -18.70 -7.47
CA SER A 38 9.12 -19.83 -8.26
C SER A 38 8.77 -21.08 -7.46
N SER A 39 8.90 -21.06 -6.12
CA SER A 39 8.52 -22.19 -5.27
C SER A 39 7.79 -21.78 -4.00
N VAL A 40 6.89 -22.65 -3.54
CA VAL A 40 6.12 -22.45 -2.31
C VAL A 40 7.04 -22.32 -1.09
N SER A 41 8.10 -23.14 -1.00
CA SER A 41 9.05 -23.06 0.12
C SER A 41 9.77 -21.70 0.22
N ALA A 42 10.15 -21.11 -0.92
CA ALA A 42 10.79 -19.80 -0.95
C ALA A 42 9.81 -18.68 -0.59
N ASN A 43 8.57 -18.76 -1.11
CA ASN A 43 7.50 -17.83 -0.77
C ASN A 43 7.14 -17.91 0.72
N ASN A 44 7.03 -19.10 1.31
CA ASN A 44 6.77 -19.29 2.74
C ASN A 44 7.86 -18.67 3.62
N ARG A 45 9.15 -18.86 3.27
CA ARG A 45 10.26 -18.21 4.00
C ARG A 45 10.12 -16.68 3.97
N TYR A 46 9.77 -16.12 2.82
CA TYR A 46 9.58 -14.69 2.68
C TYR A 46 8.35 -14.19 3.45
N THR A 47 7.23 -14.92 3.44
CA THR A 47 6.05 -14.60 4.25
C THR A 47 6.38 -14.53 5.74
N LEU A 48 7.16 -15.50 6.26
CA LEU A 48 7.61 -15.51 7.65
C LEU A 48 8.52 -14.33 7.99
N GLN A 49 9.48 -14.02 7.10
CA GLN A 49 10.34 -12.84 7.26
C GLN A 49 9.53 -11.54 7.26
N ASN A 50 8.54 -11.43 6.36
CA ASN A 50 7.68 -10.26 6.26
C ASN A 50 6.84 -10.06 7.52
N ILE A 51 6.18 -11.09 8.05
CA ILE A 51 5.36 -10.91 9.26
C ILE A 51 6.21 -10.56 10.49
N ASP A 52 7.43 -11.10 10.58
CA ASP A 52 8.38 -10.73 11.64
C ASP A 52 8.81 -9.26 11.51
N PHE A 53 9.17 -8.82 10.29
CA PHE A 53 9.49 -7.43 9.98
C PHE A 53 8.31 -6.49 10.30
N ILE A 54 7.10 -6.84 9.87
CA ILE A 54 5.90 -6.03 10.11
C ILE A 54 5.69 -5.85 11.62
N LYS A 55 5.68 -6.93 12.39
CA LYS A 55 5.46 -6.89 13.85
C LYS A 55 6.56 -6.14 14.60
N LYS A 56 7.83 -6.33 14.22
CA LYS A 56 8.97 -5.77 14.96
C LYS A 56 9.37 -4.37 14.53
N LYS A 57 9.12 -3.99 13.27
CA LYS A 57 9.65 -2.75 12.68
C LYS A 57 8.57 -1.80 12.18
N VAL A 58 7.44 -2.30 11.66
CA VAL A 58 6.38 -1.46 11.10
C VAL A 58 5.32 -1.11 12.14
N GLU A 59 4.72 -2.13 12.76
CA GLU A 59 3.65 -1.99 13.75
C GLU A 59 3.99 -1.00 14.88
N PRO A 60 5.21 -1.00 15.46
CA PRO A 60 5.57 -0.01 16.49
C PRO A 60 5.55 1.44 16.02
N LEU A 61 5.62 1.70 14.70
CA LEU A 61 5.67 3.05 14.15
C LEU A 61 4.30 3.56 13.74
N ILE A 62 3.40 2.68 13.28
CA ILE A 62 2.10 3.08 12.74
C ILE A 62 0.90 2.58 13.56
N GLY A 63 1.13 1.69 14.53
CA GLY A 63 0.14 1.26 15.52
C GLY A 63 -1.18 0.79 14.91
N SER A 64 -2.28 1.35 15.42
CA SER A 64 -3.67 0.99 15.04
C SER A 64 -4.06 1.32 13.60
N TYR A 65 -3.22 2.07 12.87
CA TYR A 65 -3.40 2.26 11.44
C TYR A 65 -2.94 1.04 10.64
N LEU A 66 -2.08 0.16 11.16
CA LEU A 66 -1.75 -1.08 10.45
C LEU A 66 -2.99 -1.96 10.33
N VAL A 67 -3.28 -2.44 9.12
CA VAL A 67 -4.33 -3.45 8.94
C VAL A 67 -3.99 -4.71 9.74
N HIS A 68 -4.98 -5.29 10.41
CA HIS A 68 -4.77 -6.54 11.14
C HIS A 68 -4.36 -7.65 10.16
N MET A 69 -3.29 -8.37 10.50
CA MET A 69 -2.78 -9.50 9.73
C MET A 69 -2.52 -10.68 10.66
N GLU A 70 -3.12 -11.83 10.33
CA GLU A 70 -2.92 -13.09 11.03
C GLU A 70 -2.12 -14.06 10.16
N LEU A 71 -1.08 -14.68 10.70
CA LEU A 71 -0.35 -15.75 10.00
C LEU A 71 -1.18 -17.02 10.05
N CYS A 72 -1.58 -17.53 8.89
CA CYS A 72 -2.35 -18.77 8.76
C CYS A 72 -1.64 -19.77 7.85
N THR A 73 -1.86 -21.06 8.11
CA THR A 73 -1.36 -22.15 7.28
C THR A 73 -2.50 -22.77 6.48
N LEU A 74 -2.32 -22.88 5.17
CA LEU A 74 -3.23 -23.61 4.29
C LEU A 74 -2.56 -24.88 3.77
N PRO A 75 -3.27 -26.03 3.70
CA PRO A 75 -2.78 -27.20 2.99
C PRO A 75 -2.57 -26.88 1.51
N ILE A 76 -1.47 -27.32 0.89
CA ILE A 76 -1.18 -27.05 -0.53
C ILE A 76 -2.33 -27.54 -1.42
N ALA A 77 -2.94 -28.67 -1.07
CA ALA A 77 -4.08 -29.25 -1.78
C ALA A 77 -5.30 -28.32 -1.88
N SER A 78 -5.39 -27.30 -1.01
CA SER A 78 -6.46 -26.30 -1.06
C SER A 78 -6.17 -25.14 -2.02
N VAL A 79 -4.95 -25.02 -2.55
CA VAL A 79 -4.53 -23.92 -3.43
C VAL A 79 -3.72 -24.38 -4.64
N THR A 80 -3.63 -25.70 -4.90
CA THR A 80 -2.79 -26.28 -5.96
C THR A 80 -3.12 -25.69 -7.32
N ASP A 81 -4.40 -25.61 -7.69
CA ASP A 81 -4.84 -25.08 -9.00
C ASP A 81 -4.39 -23.63 -9.19
N CYS A 82 -4.43 -22.83 -8.11
CA CYS A 82 -3.92 -21.47 -8.12
C CYS A 82 -2.40 -21.43 -8.29
N MET A 83 -1.65 -22.29 -7.61
CA MET A 83 -0.18 -22.34 -7.72
C MET A 83 0.25 -22.77 -9.13
N GLU A 84 -0.42 -23.75 -9.73
CA GLU A 84 -0.17 -24.20 -11.10
C GLU A 84 -0.47 -23.09 -12.12
N TYR A 85 -1.60 -22.40 -11.97
CA TYR A 85 -1.94 -21.25 -12.82
C TYR A 85 -0.90 -20.11 -12.73
N LEU A 86 -0.25 -19.97 -11.58
CA LEU A 86 0.77 -18.95 -11.33
C LEU A 86 2.19 -19.40 -11.68
N ASP A 87 2.37 -20.63 -12.19
CA ASP A 87 3.68 -21.25 -12.47
C ASP A 87 4.59 -21.30 -11.22
N ILE A 88 4.01 -21.67 -10.08
CA ILE A 88 4.72 -21.81 -8.81
C ILE A 88 4.87 -23.29 -8.47
N LYS A 89 6.12 -23.73 -8.26
CA LYS A 89 6.44 -25.10 -7.88
C LYS A 89 5.94 -25.41 -6.45
N CYS A 90 5.01 -26.36 -6.35
CA CYS A 90 4.53 -26.96 -5.10
C CYS A 90 5.56 -27.96 -4.53
N ASP A 91 6.63 -27.46 -3.91
CA ASP A 91 7.73 -28.28 -3.36
C ASP A 91 7.53 -28.71 -1.90
N ILE A 92 6.49 -28.20 -1.24
CA ILE A 92 6.09 -28.53 0.13
C ILE A 92 4.57 -28.65 0.26
N ARG A 93 4.09 -29.20 1.40
CA ARG A 93 2.66 -29.54 1.60
C ARG A 93 1.80 -28.44 2.19
N GLU A 94 2.40 -27.31 2.55
CA GLU A 94 1.74 -26.23 3.27
C GLU A 94 2.14 -24.87 2.69
N VAL A 95 1.20 -23.94 2.68
CA VAL A 95 1.40 -22.55 2.26
C VAL A 95 1.16 -21.65 3.45
N PHE A 96 2.11 -20.79 3.76
CA PHE A 96 1.95 -19.74 4.75
C PHE A 96 1.33 -18.51 4.10
N THR A 97 0.24 -18.06 4.69
CA THR A 97 -0.60 -16.98 4.19
C THR A 97 -0.78 -15.94 5.28
N LEU A 98 -1.10 -14.72 4.87
CA LEU A 98 -1.52 -13.69 5.81
C LEU A 98 -3.01 -13.45 5.58
N LYS A 99 -3.81 -13.73 6.60
CA LYS A 99 -5.24 -13.45 6.62
C LYS A 99 -5.44 -12.00 7.03
N LEU A 100 -6.27 -11.28 6.27
CA LEU A 100 -6.54 -9.85 6.48
C LEU A 100 -7.99 -9.53 6.09
N PRO A 101 -8.61 -8.51 6.68
CA PRO A 101 -9.95 -8.09 6.28
C PRO A 101 -9.94 -7.52 4.85
N ASP A 102 -11.05 -7.71 4.15
CA ASP A 102 -11.31 -7.08 2.86
C ASP A 102 -11.63 -5.59 3.04
N LEU A 103 -10.65 -4.74 2.74
CA LEU A 103 -10.76 -3.29 2.89
C LEU A 103 -11.50 -2.62 1.73
N ALA A 104 -11.76 -3.33 0.62
CA ALA A 104 -12.45 -2.80 -0.55
C ALA A 104 -13.27 -3.90 -1.24
N PRO A 105 -14.49 -4.15 -0.73
CA PRO A 105 -15.32 -5.23 -1.23
C PRO A 105 -15.58 -5.11 -2.74
N SER A 106 -15.49 -6.24 -3.45
CA SER A 106 -15.72 -6.29 -4.90
C SER A 106 -17.16 -5.96 -5.33
N THR A 107 -18.08 -5.83 -4.36
CA THR A 107 -19.46 -5.41 -4.58
C THR A 107 -19.62 -3.89 -4.67
N TYR A 108 -18.56 -3.12 -4.39
CA TYR A 108 -18.59 -1.67 -4.42
C TYR A 108 -18.26 -1.17 -5.84
N ASP A 109 -18.90 -0.08 -6.25
CA ASP A 109 -18.56 0.61 -7.49
C ASP A 109 -17.20 1.31 -7.33
N ILE A 110 -16.36 1.22 -8.36
CA ILE A 110 -15.02 1.80 -8.34
C ILE A 110 -14.97 3.03 -9.25
N ILE A 111 -14.56 4.17 -8.68
CA ILE A 111 -14.12 5.34 -9.43
C ILE A 111 -12.59 5.32 -9.45
N GLU A 112 -12.02 5.00 -10.61
CA GLU A 112 -10.58 5.12 -10.83
C GLU A 112 -10.25 6.59 -11.18
N VAL A 113 -9.50 7.25 -10.29
CA VAL A 113 -9.06 8.63 -10.49
C VAL A 113 -7.76 8.66 -11.27
N ASP A 114 -6.75 7.95 -10.74
CA ASP A 114 -5.45 7.79 -11.37
C ASP A 114 -4.68 6.61 -10.74
N HIS A 115 -3.38 6.54 -11.00
CA HIS A 115 -2.51 5.47 -10.51
C HIS A 115 -2.37 5.39 -8.99
N PHE A 116 -2.66 6.47 -8.27
CA PHE A 116 -2.52 6.58 -6.83
C PHE A 116 -3.84 6.67 -6.10
N THR A 117 -4.97 6.80 -6.79
CA THR A 117 -6.24 7.15 -6.15
C THR A 117 -7.42 6.39 -6.75
N LYS A 118 -8.21 5.78 -5.87
CA LYS A 118 -9.49 5.16 -6.21
C LYS A 118 -10.51 5.43 -5.11
N PHE A 119 -11.78 5.54 -5.49
CA PHE A 119 -12.89 5.52 -4.55
C PHE A 119 -13.72 4.26 -4.76
N HIS A 120 -14.00 3.55 -3.67
CA HIS A 120 -14.92 2.43 -3.65
C HIS A 120 -16.22 2.88 -2.97
N LEU A 121 -17.34 2.78 -3.67
CA LEU A 121 -18.64 3.26 -3.22
C LEU A 121 -19.56 2.09 -2.94
N SER A 122 -20.17 2.05 -1.75
CA SER A 122 -21.21 1.05 -1.47
C SER A 122 -22.40 1.22 -2.43
N PRO A 123 -23.21 0.17 -2.66
CA PRO A 123 -24.38 0.26 -3.54
C PRO A 123 -25.38 1.38 -3.18
N ASP A 124 -25.50 1.70 -1.89
CA ASP A 124 -26.34 2.77 -1.35
C ASP A 124 -25.61 4.12 -1.18
N LYS A 125 -24.32 4.15 -1.54
CA LYS A 125 -23.39 5.29 -1.43
C LYS A 125 -23.27 5.90 -0.02
N GLN A 126 -23.64 5.14 1.01
CA GLN A 126 -23.49 5.56 2.41
C GLN A 126 -22.07 5.33 2.94
N ILE A 127 -21.34 4.40 2.33
CA ILE A 127 -19.95 4.10 2.66
C ILE A 127 -19.09 4.44 1.46
N ILE A 128 -18.02 5.20 1.73
CA ILE A 128 -16.99 5.55 0.75
C ILE A 128 -15.66 5.11 1.32
N ILE A 129 -14.92 4.32 0.54
CA ILE A 129 -13.56 3.94 0.87
C ILE A 129 -12.63 4.63 -0.10
N TRP A 130 -11.80 5.52 0.43
CA TRP A 130 -10.76 6.16 -0.36
C TRP A 130 -9.47 5.34 -0.26
N GLU A 131 -9.12 4.69 -1.36
CA GLU A 131 -7.83 4.03 -1.53
C GLU A 131 -6.83 5.02 -2.12
N LEU A 132 -5.73 5.29 -1.40
CA LEU A 132 -4.70 6.21 -1.86
C LEU A 132 -3.27 5.72 -1.60
N LYS A 133 -2.34 6.11 -2.46
CA LYS A 133 -0.89 5.94 -2.27
C LYS A 133 -0.23 7.30 -2.02
N PRO A 134 0.13 7.64 -0.76
CA PRO A 134 0.57 9.00 -0.42
C PRO A 134 1.99 9.32 -0.89
N LYS A 135 2.78 8.27 -1.19
CA LYS A 135 4.18 8.37 -1.62
C LYS A 135 5.05 9.12 -0.61
N TRP A 136 5.87 10.05 -1.07
CA TRP A 136 6.80 10.81 -0.25
C TRP A 136 6.05 11.97 0.40
N LEU A 137 5.75 11.88 1.69
CA LEU A 137 5.14 12.96 2.46
C LEU A 137 6.21 13.89 3.02
N HIS A 138 7.34 13.32 3.45
CA HIS A 138 8.53 14.07 3.87
C HIS A 138 9.70 13.84 2.88
N GLN A 139 10.40 14.93 2.53
CA GLN A 139 11.55 14.94 1.63
C GLN A 139 12.51 16.10 1.94
N ASN A 140 13.80 15.92 1.64
CA ASN A 140 14.82 16.96 1.83
C ASN A 140 15.20 17.67 0.51
N THR A 141 14.43 17.47 -0.56
CA THR A 141 14.66 18.10 -1.85
C THR A 141 14.03 19.49 -1.88
N LEU A 142 14.64 20.43 -2.60
CA LEU A 142 14.06 21.77 -2.80
C LEU A 142 12.79 21.74 -3.65
N PHE A 143 12.59 20.68 -4.43
CA PHE A 143 11.42 20.44 -5.27
C PHE A 143 10.58 19.29 -4.71
N CYS A 144 9.33 19.21 -5.15
CA CYS A 144 8.44 18.10 -4.82
C CYS A 144 8.80 16.86 -5.64
N ARG A 145 9.35 15.84 -4.98
CA ARG A 145 9.78 14.58 -5.63
C ARG A 145 8.61 13.84 -6.26
N ASN A 146 7.45 13.79 -5.60
CA ASN A 146 6.27 13.11 -6.13
C ASN A 146 5.82 13.74 -7.45
N CYS A 147 5.61 15.06 -7.46
CA CYS A 147 5.13 15.80 -8.63
C CYS A 147 6.14 15.76 -9.76
N THR A 148 7.43 15.98 -9.47
CA THR A 148 8.49 15.89 -10.47
C THR A 148 8.57 14.47 -11.06
N HIS A 149 8.41 13.44 -10.22
CA HIS A 149 8.39 12.06 -10.69
C HIS A 149 7.15 11.73 -11.54
N ASN A 150 6.00 12.33 -11.25
CA ASN A 150 4.82 12.22 -12.11
C ASN A 150 5.10 12.83 -13.49
N SER A 151 5.74 14.01 -13.55
CA SER A 151 6.18 14.61 -14.83
C SER A 151 7.17 13.72 -15.58
N VAL A 152 8.16 13.15 -14.90
CA VAL A 152 9.13 12.19 -15.49
C VAL A 152 8.44 10.94 -16.07
N LYS A 153 7.32 10.53 -15.47
CA LYS A 153 6.53 9.37 -15.90
C LYS A 153 5.35 9.75 -16.79
N GLU A 154 5.26 11.02 -17.19
CA GLU A 154 4.17 11.56 -18.03
C GLU A 154 2.79 11.24 -17.45
N ARG A 155 2.64 11.31 -16.12
CA ARG A 155 1.36 11.11 -15.44
C ARG A 155 0.63 12.43 -15.32
N ASP A 156 -0.62 12.45 -15.76
CA ASP A 156 -1.54 13.58 -15.59
C ASP A 156 -2.16 13.54 -14.19
N ILE A 157 -1.41 14.05 -13.20
CA ILE A 157 -1.81 14.14 -11.79
C ILE A 157 -1.53 15.56 -11.32
N ASP A 158 -2.60 16.32 -11.10
CA ASP A 158 -2.55 17.77 -10.82
C ASP A 158 -2.63 18.11 -9.32
N TYR A 159 -2.46 17.11 -8.45
CA TYR A 159 -2.49 17.28 -7.00
C TYR A 159 -1.36 16.50 -6.32
N CYS A 160 -1.08 16.81 -5.06
CA CYS A 160 -0.07 16.12 -4.27
C CYS A 160 -0.52 15.89 -2.83
N TYR A 161 -0.42 14.64 -2.39
CA TYR A 161 -0.74 14.28 -1.00
C TYR A 161 0.17 14.92 0.04
N ALA A 162 1.41 15.26 -0.32
CA ALA A 162 2.30 16.00 0.58
C ALA A 162 1.79 17.43 0.85
N SER A 163 1.10 18.06 -0.12
CA SER A 163 0.51 19.39 0.06
C SER A 163 -0.64 19.40 1.08
N LEU A 164 -1.25 18.25 1.39
CA LEU A 164 -2.27 18.15 2.44
C LEU A 164 -1.75 18.45 3.83
N MET A 165 -0.42 18.46 4.02
CA MET A 165 0.19 18.87 5.29
C MET A 165 0.01 20.37 5.55
N GLU A 166 -0.21 21.16 4.49
CA GLU A 166 -0.31 22.62 4.55
C GLU A 166 -1.69 23.12 4.12
N ASP A 167 -2.25 22.58 3.03
CA ASP A 167 -3.55 22.99 2.50
C ASP A 167 -4.45 21.79 2.21
N THR A 168 -5.52 21.67 3.00
CA THR A 168 -6.54 20.64 2.81
C THR A 168 -7.59 21.01 1.76
N ASN A 169 -7.63 22.26 1.28
CA ASN A 169 -8.62 22.69 0.29
C ASN A 169 -8.40 22.05 -1.08
N ILE A 170 -7.19 21.55 -1.38
CA ILE A 170 -6.93 20.78 -2.60
C ILE A 170 -7.88 19.57 -2.72
N LEU A 171 -8.38 19.03 -1.60
CA LEU A 171 -9.37 17.94 -1.60
C LEU A 171 -10.70 18.38 -2.20
N ARG A 172 -11.10 19.65 -2.03
CA ARG A 172 -12.34 20.17 -2.59
C ARG A 172 -12.28 20.16 -4.11
N GLU A 173 -11.16 20.62 -4.67
CA GLU A 173 -10.93 20.63 -6.11
C GLU A 173 -10.81 19.20 -6.67
N LEU A 174 -10.10 18.32 -5.98
CA LEU A 174 -9.99 16.91 -6.37
C LEU A 174 -11.35 16.23 -6.38
N PHE A 175 -12.11 16.30 -5.29
CA PHE A 175 -13.35 15.54 -5.12
C PHE A 175 -14.52 16.09 -5.94
N LYS A 176 -14.53 17.39 -6.24
CA LYS A 176 -15.54 18.02 -7.11
C LYS A 176 -15.61 17.37 -8.49
N LYS A 177 -14.52 16.77 -8.98
CA LYS A 177 -14.44 16.09 -10.28
C LYS A 177 -15.21 14.75 -10.30
N TYR A 178 -15.51 14.14 -9.15
CA TYR A 178 -15.97 12.74 -9.05
C TYR A 178 -17.38 12.54 -8.47
N SER A 179 -18.20 13.59 -8.41
CA SER A 179 -19.59 13.51 -7.92
C SER A 179 -19.73 12.87 -6.52
N LEU A 180 -18.74 13.09 -5.65
CA LEU A 180 -18.76 12.58 -4.28
C LEU A 180 -19.69 13.42 -3.38
N PRO A 181 -20.30 12.83 -2.34
CA PRO A 181 -21.16 13.57 -1.42
C PRO A 181 -20.43 14.75 -0.77
N THR A 182 -21.08 15.90 -0.66
CA THR A 182 -20.49 17.09 -0.02
C THR A 182 -20.08 16.84 1.42
N ALA A 183 -20.85 16.01 2.16
CA ALA A 183 -20.51 15.61 3.53
C ALA A 183 -19.17 14.87 3.59
N PHE A 184 -18.93 13.92 2.68
CA PHE A 184 -17.65 13.22 2.56
C PHE A 184 -16.49 14.22 2.37
N THR A 185 -16.62 15.15 1.43
CA THR A 185 -15.59 16.17 1.20
C THR A 185 -15.31 17.00 2.45
N MET A 186 -16.35 17.47 3.14
CA MET A 186 -16.20 18.28 4.35
C MET A 186 -15.53 17.51 5.49
N ASP A 187 -15.91 16.25 5.68
CA ASP A 187 -15.35 15.41 6.73
C ASP A 187 -13.90 15.02 6.43
N MET A 188 -13.55 14.75 5.17
CA MET A 188 -12.16 14.54 4.77
C MET A 188 -11.31 15.79 5.01
N VAL A 189 -11.77 16.97 4.59
CA VAL A 189 -11.07 18.24 4.87
C VAL A 189 -10.84 18.42 6.38
N ARG A 190 -11.84 18.15 7.21
CA ARG A 190 -11.70 18.21 8.67
C ARG A 190 -10.70 17.18 9.20
N TYR A 191 -10.74 15.94 8.70
CA TYR A 191 -9.86 14.86 9.11
C TYR A 191 -8.40 15.17 8.83
N PHE A 192 -8.06 15.56 7.60
CA PHE A 192 -6.67 15.90 7.26
C PHE A 192 -6.22 17.23 7.88
N GLY A 193 -7.15 18.11 8.24
CA GLY A 193 -6.84 19.31 9.01
C GLY A 193 -6.51 19.03 10.49
N SER A 194 -6.97 17.91 11.04
CA SER A 194 -6.70 17.51 12.42
C SER A 194 -5.27 16.98 12.59
N ASP A 195 -4.75 16.95 13.82
CA ASP A 195 -3.43 16.36 14.13
C ASP A 195 -3.45 14.83 14.11
N GLU A 196 -4.62 14.23 14.31
CA GLU A 196 -4.81 12.79 14.32
C GLU A 196 -5.27 12.28 12.95
N ASN A 197 -4.35 12.24 11.98
CA ASN A 197 -4.62 11.63 10.68
C ASN A 197 -3.47 10.77 10.16
N VAL A 198 -3.82 9.85 9.26
CA VAL A 198 -2.90 8.84 8.71
C VAL A 198 -1.70 9.45 7.98
N LEU A 199 -1.87 10.60 7.32
CA LEU A 199 -0.80 11.26 6.57
C LEU A 199 0.16 12.00 7.49
N LYS A 200 -0.32 12.68 8.54
CA LYS A 200 0.55 13.28 9.55
C LYS A 200 1.40 12.23 10.27
N LEU A 201 0.80 11.09 10.63
CA LEU A 201 1.54 9.96 11.19
C LEU A 201 2.64 9.48 10.24
N LEU A 202 2.30 9.20 8.98
CA LEU A 202 3.27 8.75 7.98
C LEU A 202 4.35 9.81 7.72
N TYR A 203 4.00 11.09 7.68
CA TYR A 203 4.95 12.19 7.56
C TYR A 203 5.97 12.16 8.69
N THR A 204 5.52 12.15 9.95
CA THR A 204 6.41 12.14 11.13
C THR A 204 7.33 10.92 11.15
N VAL A 205 6.80 9.74 10.80
CA VAL A 205 7.62 8.53 10.73
C VAL A 205 8.64 8.62 9.59
N GLN A 206 8.22 9.10 8.40
CA GLN A 206 9.13 9.30 7.27
C GLN A 206 10.23 10.32 7.60
N GLU A 207 9.89 11.44 8.25
CA GLU A 207 10.84 12.46 8.71
C GLU A 207 11.89 11.89 9.65
N ARG A 208 11.45 11.17 10.70
CA ARG A 208 12.35 10.52 11.66
C ARG A 208 13.33 9.55 10.98
N LEU A 209 12.85 8.78 10.01
CA LEU A 209 13.69 7.83 9.26
C LEU A 209 14.55 8.50 8.17
N ASN A 210 14.21 9.70 7.74
CA ASN A 210 14.97 10.42 6.71
C ASN A 210 16.28 11.03 7.26
N GLY A 211 16.45 11.09 8.58
CA GLY A 211 17.68 11.51 9.25
C GLY A 211 18.90 10.63 8.99
N TYR A 212 18.72 9.46 8.35
CA TYR A 212 19.77 8.45 8.16
C TYR A 212 20.44 8.45 6.77
N GLY A 213 20.22 9.49 5.95
CA GLY A 213 20.98 9.74 4.72
C GLY A 213 20.13 9.84 3.45
N SER A 214 20.61 10.63 2.48
CA SER A 214 19.97 10.80 1.18
C SER A 214 20.22 9.57 0.29
N VAL A 215 19.22 9.16 -0.50
CA VAL A 215 19.38 8.10 -1.52
C VAL A 215 20.53 8.42 -2.49
N ALA A 216 20.89 9.71 -2.64
CA ALA A 216 21.99 10.17 -3.48
C ALA A 216 23.39 9.74 -3.02
N SER A 217 23.59 9.45 -1.72
CA SER A 217 24.93 9.17 -1.17
C SER A 217 25.33 7.69 -1.18
N PHE A 218 24.47 6.79 -1.64
CA PHE A 218 24.74 5.35 -1.59
C PHE A 218 25.57 4.85 -2.77
N GLY A 219 26.74 4.28 -2.48
CA GLY A 219 27.65 3.61 -3.43
C GLY A 219 27.50 2.09 -3.49
N SER A 220 26.82 1.45 -2.52
CA SER A 220 26.67 -0.01 -2.47
C SER A 220 25.41 -0.52 -1.76
N ALA A 221 25.10 -1.82 -1.94
CA ALA A 221 23.96 -2.49 -1.31
C ALA A 221 24.07 -2.55 0.23
N TYR A 222 25.29 -2.57 0.76
CA TYR A 222 25.57 -2.61 2.20
C TYR A 222 25.26 -1.28 2.90
N GLU A 223 25.13 -0.19 2.13
CA GLU A 223 24.78 1.12 2.66
C GLU A 223 23.28 1.37 2.70
N ALA A 224 22.48 0.49 2.08
CA ALA A 224 21.02 0.49 2.28
C ALA A 224 20.71 -0.09 3.67
N SER A 225 20.72 0.78 4.68
CA SER A 225 20.37 0.42 6.05
C SER A 225 18.97 -0.18 6.15
N GLU A 226 18.70 -0.94 7.22
CA GLU A 226 17.34 -1.41 7.52
C GLU A 226 16.33 -0.25 7.58
N ASP A 227 16.76 0.90 8.09
CA ASP A 227 15.95 2.12 8.16
C ASP A 227 15.62 2.68 6.78
N LEU A 228 16.54 2.61 5.82
CA LEU A 228 16.24 2.98 4.43
C LEU A 228 15.21 2.04 3.82
N CYS A 229 15.38 0.72 3.98
CA CYS A 229 14.41 -0.26 3.48
C CYS A 229 13.02 -0.02 4.10
N LEU A 230 12.96 0.27 5.40
CA LEU A 230 11.74 0.62 6.12
C LEU A 230 11.13 1.93 5.61
N LEU A 231 11.94 2.97 5.41
CA LEU A 231 11.49 4.24 4.83
C LEU A 231 10.93 4.05 3.41
N MET A 232 11.58 3.21 2.59
CA MET A 232 11.11 2.88 1.26
C MET A 232 9.87 1.98 1.26
N THR A 233 9.67 1.15 2.29
CA THR A 233 8.40 0.47 2.56
C THR A 233 7.31 1.51 2.82
N LEU A 234 7.53 2.43 3.77
CA LEU A 234 6.53 3.44 4.19
C LEU A 234 6.20 4.48 3.10
N ARG A 235 7.08 4.69 2.12
CA ARG A 235 6.84 5.54 0.94
C ARG A 235 6.05 4.83 -0.16
N ASP A 236 5.76 3.54 -0.03
CA ASP A 236 5.07 2.74 -1.04
C ASP A 236 3.85 2.00 -0.49
N VAL A 237 3.37 2.39 0.70
CA VAL A 237 2.14 1.87 1.30
C VAL A 237 0.90 2.33 0.56
N THR A 238 -0.19 1.62 0.78
CA THR A 238 -1.55 2.00 0.39
C THR A 238 -2.34 2.31 1.65
N CYS A 239 -3.06 3.43 1.66
CA CYS A 239 -3.99 3.80 2.73
C CYS A 239 -5.43 3.59 2.24
N PHE A 240 -6.25 2.94 3.05
CA PHE A 240 -7.70 2.81 2.87
C PHE A 240 -8.37 3.65 3.95
N ILE A 241 -9.15 4.65 3.55
CA ILE A 241 -9.84 5.56 4.46
C ILE A 241 -11.33 5.34 4.29
N ARG A 242 -11.95 4.69 5.27
CA ARG A 242 -13.38 4.41 5.30
C ARG A 242 -14.12 5.60 5.91
N TRP A 243 -15.06 6.13 5.15
CA TRP A 243 -16.03 7.13 5.59
C TRP A 243 -17.44 6.54 5.52
N GLU A 244 -18.23 6.89 6.53
CA GLU A 244 -19.65 6.59 6.63
C GLU A 244 -20.30 7.76 7.35
N ALA A 245 -21.45 8.22 6.87
CA ALA A 245 -22.09 9.40 7.41
C ALA A 245 -22.33 9.26 8.93
N SER A 246 -21.88 10.25 9.70
CA SER A 246 -21.98 10.29 11.18
C SER A 246 -21.12 9.25 11.94
N SER A 247 -20.26 8.49 11.25
CA SER A 247 -19.29 7.59 11.87
C SER A 247 -17.91 8.26 11.99
N LYS A 248 -17.08 7.76 12.92
CA LYS A 248 -15.66 8.14 12.95
C LYS A 248 -14.96 7.61 11.70
N ILE A 249 -14.11 8.43 11.09
CA ILE A 249 -13.24 8.01 9.98
C ILE A 249 -12.26 6.96 10.49
N ASP A 250 -12.19 5.82 9.80
CA ASP A 250 -11.23 4.75 10.06
C ASP A 250 -10.26 4.65 8.89
N ALA A 251 -8.97 4.65 9.19
CA ALA A 251 -7.93 4.56 8.17
C ALA A 251 -7.03 3.35 8.47
N LYS A 252 -6.76 2.56 7.43
CA LYS A 252 -5.88 1.40 7.46
C LYS A 252 -4.76 1.51 6.44
N ILE A 253 -3.57 1.07 6.83
CA ILE A 253 -2.36 1.04 6.01
C ILE A 253 -2.07 -0.43 5.67
N ILE A 254 -1.82 -0.69 4.40
CA ILE A 254 -1.40 -1.99 3.86
C ILE A 254 -0.17 -1.81 2.94
N ASP A 255 0.30 -2.90 2.34
CA ASP A 255 1.48 -2.97 1.46
C ASP A 255 2.80 -2.62 2.18
N VAL A 256 2.87 -2.98 3.46
CA VAL A 256 4.02 -2.76 4.35
C VAL A 256 5.06 -3.89 4.29
N ASP A 257 5.19 -4.56 3.16
CA ASP A 257 6.14 -5.67 2.99
C ASP A 257 7.59 -5.16 3.01
N LEU A 258 8.51 -5.99 3.51
CA LEU A 258 9.93 -5.67 3.54
C LEU A 258 10.43 -5.45 2.10
N LYS A 259 10.90 -4.23 1.81
CA LYS A 259 11.62 -3.98 0.56
C LYS A 259 13.01 -4.63 0.66
N PRO A 260 13.40 -5.50 -0.30
CA PRO A 260 14.73 -6.10 -0.24
C PRO A 260 15.83 -5.10 -0.54
N HIS A 261 17.01 -5.33 0.04
CA HIS A 261 18.17 -4.45 -0.10
C HIS A 261 18.58 -4.27 -1.57
N ASP A 262 18.48 -5.32 -2.40
CA ASP A 262 18.87 -5.29 -3.83
C ASP A 262 18.14 -4.21 -4.67
N LYS A 263 16.98 -3.73 -4.20
CA LYS A 263 16.21 -2.63 -4.80
C LYS A 263 16.92 -1.27 -4.71
N TRP A 264 17.99 -1.13 -3.94
CA TRP A 264 18.72 0.13 -3.79
C TRP A 264 19.17 0.71 -5.14
N THR A 265 19.66 -0.13 -6.05
CA THR A 265 20.11 0.29 -7.39
C THR A 265 18.99 0.95 -8.17
N HIS A 266 17.77 0.39 -8.07
CA HIS A 266 16.58 0.95 -8.68
C HIS A 266 16.21 2.30 -8.05
N TRP A 267 16.28 2.43 -6.72
CA TRP A 267 15.99 3.69 -6.04
C TRP A 267 16.95 4.80 -6.43
N VAL A 268 18.25 4.50 -6.49
CA VAL A 268 19.30 5.43 -6.96
C VAL A 268 19.05 5.81 -8.42
N SER A 269 18.74 4.85 -9.29
CA SER A 269 18.45 5.09 -10.70
C SER A 269 17.24 6.03 -10.87
N GLU A 270 16.13 5.77 -10.18
CA GLU A 270 14.94 6.62 -10.25
C GLU A 270 15.21 8.00 -9.64
N HIS A 271 15.99 8.09 -8.56
CA HIS A 271 16.38 9.38 -7.99
C HIS A 271 17.22 10.20 -8.98
N ARG A 272 18.21 9.59 -9.66
CA ARG A 272 19.01 10.27 -10.69
C ARG A 272 18.16 10.79 -11.84
N LYS A 273 17.18 10.01 -12.31
CA LYS A 273 16.25 10.47 -13.38
C LYS A 273 15.45 11.68 -12.94
N ILE A 274 14.96 11.67 -11.69
CA ILE A 274 14.24 12.81 -11.12
C ILE A 274 15.19 14.00 -11.00
N GLU A 275 16.41 13.82 -10.49
CA GLU A 275 17.41 14.88 -10.32
C GLU A 275 17.83 15.52 -11.64
N SER A 276 18.01 14.73 -12.70
CA SER A 276 18.38 15.24 -14.02
C SER A 276 17.20 15.82 -14.82
N PHE A 277 15.96 15.67 -14.34
CA PHE A 277 14.79 16.19 -15.05
C PHE A 277 14.74 17.72 -14.94
N PRO A 278 14.72 18.47 -16.07
CA PRO A 278 14.86 19.92 -16.04
C PRO A 278 13.65 20.63 -15.43
N SER A 279 12.44 20.13 -15.66
CA SER A 279 11.19 20.75 -15.22
C SER A 279 10.77 20.25 -13.84
N LYS A 280 11.43 20.77 -12.80
CA LYS A 280 11.09 20.49 -11.40
C LYS A 280 9.75 21.12 -11.02
N THR A 281 8.99 20.45 -10.16
CA THR A 281 7.76 21.00 -9.57
C THR A 281 8.03 21.46 -8.14
N TYR A 282 7.56 22.66 -7.79
CA TYR A 282 7.64 23.26 -6.47
C TYR A 282 6.23 23.51 -5.94
N HIS A 283 6.05 23.53 -4.63
CA HIS A 283 4.81 23.94 -3.97
C HIS A 283 5.03 25.31 -3.33
#